data_AF-A0A1B1BJL2-F1
#
_entry.id   AF-A0A1B1BJL2-F1
#
_cell.length_a   1.000
_cell.length_b   1.000
_cell.length_c   1.000
_cell.angle_alpha   90.00
_cell.angle_beta   90.00
_cell.angle_gamma   90.00
#
_symmetry.space_group_name_H-M   'P 1'
#
loop_
_entity.id
_entity.type
_entity.pdbx_description
1 polymer ?
#
loop_
_entity_poly.entity_id
_entity_poly.type
_entity_poly.pdbx_seq_one_letter_code
_entity_poly.pdbx_strand_id
1 'polypeptide(L)'
;MTEAQLAEIEANPPAWLVQSRSNRTGKKPVWVSLTCSVCGFTEAVRPKKWWPEFTYMSCDHHGYDELPEVEPGLSRREVDGIGSRFIGIVDAAAQTD
;
A
#
# COMPACT_ATOMS: atom_id res chain seq x y z
N MET A 1 11.41 -27.80 19.37
CA MET A 1 10.58 -27.06 20.33
C MET A 1 9.67 -28.07 21.00
N THR A 2 9.72 -28.18 22.32
CA THR A 2 8.86 -29.08 23.10
C THR A 2 7.71 -28.31 23.75
N GLU A 3 6.66 -29.01 24.18
CA GLU A 3 5.53 -28.39 24.90
C GLU A 3 5.97 -27.70 26.19
N ALA A 4 6.92 -28.29 26.92
CA ALA A 4 7.49 -27.69 28.13
C ALA A 4 8.23 -26.38 27.83
N GLN A 5 8.97 -26.30 26.72
CA GLN A 5 9.65 -25.07 26.30
C GLN A 5 8.66 -23.99 25.89
N LEU A 6 7.53 -24.37 25.26
CA LEU A 6 6.47 -23.44 24.91
C LEU A 6 5.78 -22.90 26.18
N ALA A 7 5.43 -23.77 27.13
CA ALA A 7 4.79 -23.39 28.39
C ALA A 7 5.64 -22.39 29.19
N GLU A 8 6.97 -22.58 29.22
CA GLU A 8 7.89 -21.65 29.88
C GLU A 8 7.91 -20.27 29.20
N ILE A 9 7.93 -20.23 27.87
CA ILE A 9 7.86 -18.97 27.10
C ILE A 9 6.50 -18.27 27.30
N GLU A 10 5.42 -19.03 27.51
CA GLU A 10 4.11 -18.45 27.77
C GLU A 10 3.99 -17.91 29.20
N ALA A 11 4.53 -18.62 30.19
CA ALA A 11 4.53 -18.25 31.60
C ALA A 11 5.49 -17.09 31.90
N ASN A 12 6.68 -17.09 31.28
CA ASN A 12 7.72 -16.09 31.43
C ASN A 12 8.04 -15.44 30.07
N PRO A 13 7.11 -14.63 29.52
CA PRO A 13 7.23 -14.15 28.16
C PRO A 13 8.42 -13.19 28.00
N PRO A 14 9.29 -13.43 27.02
CA PRO A 14 10.35 -12.50 26.69
C PRO A 14 9.77 -11.16 26.21
N ALA A 15 10.55 -10.09 26.35
CA ALA A 15 10.09 -8.73 26.05
C ALA A 15 9.50 -8.58 24.63
N TRP A 16 10.06 -9.28 23.63
CA TRP A 16 9.53 -9.26 22.26
C TRP A 16 8.11 -9.84 22.15
N LEU A 17 7.78 -10.85 22.97
CA LEU A 17 6.45 -11.49 22.96
C LEU A 17 5.42 -10.61 23.66
N VAL A 18 5.81 -9.96 24.76
CA VAL A 18 4.99 -8.95 25.45
C VAL A 18 4.65 -7.79 24.50
N GLN A 19 5.66 -7.23 23.83
CA GLN A 19 5.46 -6.15 22.86
C GLN A 19 4.60 -6.59 21.68
N SER A 20 4.83 -7.79 21.14
CA SER A 20 4.02 -8.35 20.05
C SER A 20 2.54 -8.48 20.44
N ARG A 21 2.26 -8.98 21.65
CA ARG A 21 0.89 -9.07 22.18
C ARG A 21 0.27 -7.69 22.34
N SER A 22 0.98 -6.71 22.89
CA SER A 22 0.48 -5.33 23.01
C SER A 22 0.22 -4.66 21.65
N ASN A 23 0.95 -5.03 20.59
CA ASN A 23 0.73 -4.53 19.23
C ASN A 23 -0.53 -5.12 18.56
N ARG A 24 -1.14 -6.16 19.13
CA ARG A 24 -2.40 -6.72 18.61
C ARG A 24 -3.56 -5.79 18.94
N THR A 25 -3.81 -4.85 18.05
CA THR A 25 -4.91 -3.87 18.19
C THR A 25 -6.28 -4.39 17.80
N GLY A 26 -6.40 -5.64 17.30
CA GLY A 26 -7.66 -6.22 16.82
C GLY A 26 -8.30 -5.51 15.62
N LYS A 27 -7.62 -4.50 15.04
CA LYS A 27 -8.13 -3.72 13.92
C LYS A 27 -8.26 -4.62 12.70
N LYS A 28 -9.48 -4.67 12.14
CA LYS A 28 -9.74 -5.40 10.91
C LYS A 28 -8.82 -4.86 9.81
N PRO A 29 -8.23 -5.74 8.99
CA PRO A 29 -7.53 -5.34 7.79
C PRO A 29 -8.43 -4.44 6.93
N VAL A 30 -7.96 -3.23 6.63
CA VAL A 30 -8.57 -2.44 5.55
C VAL A 30 -7.95 -2.93 4.26
N TRP A 31 -8.79 -3.46 3.38
CA TRP A 31 -8.43 -3.83 2.02
C TRP A 31 -9.11 -2.86 1.06
N VAL A 32 -8.41 -2.50 -0.01
CA VAL A 32 -8.94 -1.70 -1.12
C VAL A 32 -8.70 -2.45 -2.42
N SER A 33 -9.51 -2.19 -3.44
CA SER A 33 -9.27 -2.69 -4.80
C SER A 33 -8.55 -1.61 -5.59
N LEU A 34 -7.36 -1.91 -6.09
CA LEU A 34 -6.75 -1.15 -7.18
C LEU A 34 -7.36 -1.62 -8.49
N THR A 35 -7.49 -0.71 -9.44
CA THR A 35 -8.01 -0.99 -10.78
C THR A 35 -7.19 -0.20 -11.79
N CYS A 36 -6.60 -0.87 -12.78
CA CYS A 36 -5.88 -0.19 -13.85
C CYS A 36 -6.86 0.65 -14.66
N SER A 37 -6.57 1.93 -14.80
CA SER A 37 -7.39 2.88 -15.55
C SER A 37 -7.39 2.62 -17.07
N VAL A 38 -6.44 1.82 -17.57
CA VAL A 38 -6.33 1.46 -18.99
C VAL A 38 -7.05 0.14 -19.30
N CYS A 39 -6.64 -0.96 -18.66
CA CYS A 39 -7.16 -2.31 -18.99
C CYS A 39 -8.15 -2.90 -17.97
N GLY A 40 -8.39 -2.22 -16.84
CA GLY A 40 -9.31 -2.70 -15.81
C GLY A 40 -8.79 -3.86 -14.94
N PHE A 41 -7.53 -4.28 -15.09
CA PHE A 41 -6.91 -5.25 -14.19
C PHE A 41 -7.06 -4.81 -12.72
N THR A 42 -7.37 -5.72 -11.81
CA THR A 42 -7.60 -5.39 -10.39
C THR A 42 -6.70 -6.17 -9.44
N GLU A 43 -6.38 -5.54 -8.31
CA GLU A 43 -5.64 -6.15 -7.21
C GLU A 43 -6.22 -5.71 -5.86
N ALA A 44 -6.54 -6.68 -4.99
CA ALA A 44 -6.91 -6.39 -3.61
C ALA A 44 -5.66 -6.20 -2.75
N VAL A 45 -5.50 -5.01 -2.16
CA VAL A 45 -4.29 -4.62 -1.44
C VAL A 45 -4.60 -4.00 -0.09
N ARG A 46 -3.63 -4.01 0.82
CA ARG A 46 -3.69 -3.18 2.03
C ARG A 46 -3.06 -1.83 1.75
N PRO A 47 -3.82 -0.71 1.81
CA PRO A 47 -3.27 0.60 1.55
C PRO A 47 -2.23 0.94 2.60
N LYS A 48 -1.16 1.62 2.17
CA LYS A 48 -0.11 2.09 3.06
C LYS A 48 -0.42 3.52 3.48
N LYS A 49 -0.06 3.87 4.71
CA LYS A 49 -0.29 5.22 5.26
C LYS A 49 0.39 6.33 4.41
N TRP A 50 1.48 5.99 3.72
CA TRP A 50 2.25 6.95 2.93
C TRP A 50 1.71 7.15 1.51
N TRP A 51 0.74 6.35 1.06
CA TRP A 51 0.17 6.52 -0.28
C TRP A 51 -0.49 7.90 -0.41
N PRO A 52 -0.19 8.66 -1.47
CA PRO A 52 -0.92 9.88 -1.76
C PRO A 52 -2.33 9.56 -2.26
N GLU A 53 -3.11 10.61 -2.47
CA GLU A 53 -4.29 10.51 -3.33
C GLU A 53 -3.84 10.37 -4.78
N PHE A 54 -4.35 9.35 -5.46
CA PHE A 54 -3.98 9.04 -6.82
C PHE A 54 -5.04 9.53 -7.79
N THR A 55 -4.61 10.17 -8.87
CA THR A 55 -5.47 10.56 -9.99
C THR A 55 -5.83 9.33 -10.83
N TYR A 56 -4.83 8.48 -11.12
CA TYR A 56 -5.00 7.24 -11.86
C TYR A 56 -4.15 6.11 -11.28
N MET A 57 -4.49 4.89 -11.67
CA MET A 57 -3.73 3.68 -11.39
C MET A 57 -3.34 3.03 -12.71
N SER A 58 -2.04 2.79 -12.91
CA SER A 58 -1.58 1.98 -14.04
C SER A 58 -1.03 0.65 -13.54
N CYS A 59 -1.28 -0.45 -14.26
CA CYS A 59 -0.59 -1.70 -13.98
C CYS A 59 0.79 -1.70 -14.64
N ASP A 60 1.64 -2.65 -14.28
CA ASP A 60 3.00 -2.84 -14.81
C ASP A 60 3.08 -3.11 -16.33
N HIS A 61 1.96 -3.25 -17.03
CA HIS A 61 1.91 -3.38 -18.49
C HIS A 61 1.57 -2.08 -19.22
N HIS A 62 1.08 -1.07 -18.50
CA HIS A 62 0.64 0.19 -19.11
C HIS A 62 1.42 1.38 -18.57
N GLY A 63 1.82 2.27 -19.47
CA GLY A 63 2.57 3.48 -19.13
C GLY A 63 1.67 4.67 -18.81
N TYR A 64 2.27 5.74 -18.27
CA TYR A 64 1.57 7.00 -18.05
C TYR A 64 1.12 7.69 -19.35
N ASP A 65 1.71 7.32 -20.48
CA ASP A 65 1.44 7.82 -21.82
C ASP A 65 0.15 7.26 -22.43
N GLU A 66 -0.37 6.16 -21.86
CA GLU A 66 -1.66 5.56 -22.24
C GLU A 66 -2.83 6.12 -21.43
N LEU A 67 -2.56 6.97 -20.44
CA LEU A 67 -3.57 7.64 -19.64
C LEU A 67 -4.00 8.96 -20.28
N PRO A 68 -5.16 9.52 -19.88
CA PRO A 68 -5.56 10.85 -20.31
C PRO A 68 -4.44 11.88 -20.12
N GLU A 69 -4.41 12.88 -21.01
CA GLU A 69 -3.47 13.99 -20.92
C GLU A 69 -3.68 14.74 -19.61
N VAL A 70 -2.58 15.28 -19.07
CA VAL A 70 -2.59 16.03 -17.82
C VAL A 70 -3.34 17.34 -18.03
N GLU A 71 -4.29 17.63 -17.13
CA GLU A 71 -5.04 18.89 -17.19
C GLU A 71 -4.09 20.11 -17.17
N PRO A 72 -4.37 21.16 -17.96
CA PRO A 72 -3.51 22.34 -18.03
C PRO A 72 -3.22 22.95 -16.65
N GLY A 73 -1.93 23.20 -16.37
CA GLY A 73 -1.49 23.75 -15.09
C GLY A 73 -1.17 22.69 -14.02
N LEU A 74 -1.40 21.41 -14.30
CA LEU A 74 -0.92 20.30 -13.47
C LEU A 74 0.35 19.67 -14.07
N SER A 75 1.07 18.96 -13.22
CA SER A 75 2.24 18.14 -13.57
C SER A 75 2.01 16.71 -13.10
N ARG A 76 2.40 15.73 -13.93
CA ARG A 76 2.27 14.30 -13.63
C ARG A 76 3.52 13.77 -12.96
N ARG A 77 3.33 12.94 -11.93
CA ARG A 77 4.37 12.14 -11.29
C ARG A 77 3.89 10.71 -11.07
N GLU A 78 4.80 9.77 -11.33
CA GLU A 78 4.65 8.36 -11.00
C GLU A 78 5.09 8.06 -9.55
N VAL A 79 4.40 7.13 -8.92
CA VAL A 79 4.64 6.67 -7.55
C VAL A 79 4.73 5.15 -7.57
N ASP A 80 5.94 4.63 -7.36
CA ASP A 80 6.21 3.20 -7.29
C ASP A 80 5.75 2.57 -5.97
N GLY A 81 5.77 1.23 -5.91
CA GLY A 81 5.52 0.47 -4.68
C GLY A 81 4.04 0.41 -4.28
N ILE A 82 3.14 0.56 -5.25
CA ILE A 82 1.69 0.46 -5.07
C ILE A 82 1.26 -0.96 -5.45
N GLY A 83 0.63 -1.67 -4.51
CA GLY A 83 0.32 -3.09 -4.70
C GLY A 83 1.55 -3.93 -5.04
N SER A 84 1.34 -5.01 -5.81
CA SER A 84 2.43 -5.82 -6.36
C SER A 84 2.74 -5.48 -7.81
N ARG A 85 1.77 -4.90 -8.54
CA ARG A 85 1.87 -4.67 -9.98
C ARG A 85 1.32 -3.32 -10.43
N PHE A 86 1.30 -2.33 -9.54
CA PHE A 86 0.73 -1.01 -9.82
C PHE A 86 1.75 0.11 -9.66
N ILE A 87 1.60 1.11 -10.53
CA ILE A 87 2.21 2.43 -10.44
C ILE A 87 1.08 3.42 -10.20
N GLY A 88 1.21 4.21 -9.13
CA GLY A 88 0.26 5.27 -8.85
C GLY A 88 0.60 6.53 -9.63
N ILE A 89 -0.41 7.21 -10.16
CA ILE A 89 -0.24 8.44 -10.94
C ILE A 89 -0.86 9.59 -10.17
N VAL A 90 -0.09 10.65 -9.99
CA VAL A 90 -0.52 11.88 -9.33
C VAL A 90 -0.36 13.04 -10.30
N ASP A 91 -1.48 13.65 -10.65
CA ASP A 91 -1.52 14.92 -11.36
C ASP A 91 -1.80 16.02 -10.35
N ALA A 92 -0.83 16.89 -10.10
CA ALA A 92 -0.92 17.96 -9.12
C ALA A 92 -0.29 19.24 -9.65
N ALA A 93 -0.76 20.39 -9.16
CA ALA A 93 -0.12 21.67 -9.42
C ALA A 93 1.35 21.57 -9.01
N ALA A 94 2.24 22.16 -9.82
CA ALA A 94 3.66 22.21 -9.48
C ALA A 94 3.79 22.78 -8.05
N GLN A 95 4.37 22.00 -7.14
CA GLN A 95 4.64 22.49 -5.79
C GLN A 95 5.69 23.58 -5.93
N THR A 96 5.28 24.84 -5.82
CA THR A 96 6.20 25.95 -5.57
C THR A 96 6.66 25.80 -4.12
N ASP A 97 7.92 25.39 -3.96
CA ASP A 97 8.65 25.41 -2.68
C ASP A 97 8.70 26.83 -2.07
#